data_AF-A0A098G7K2-F1
#
_entry.id   AF-A0A098G7K2-F1
#
_cell.length_a   1.000
_cell.length_b   1.000
_cell.length_c   1.000
_cell.angle_alpha   90.00
_cell.angle_beta   90.00
_cell.angle_gamma   90.00
#
_symmetry.space_group_name_H-M   'P 1'
#
loop_
_entity.id
_entity.type
_entity.pdbx_description
1 polymer ?
#
loop_
_entity_poly.entity_id
_entity_poly.type
_entity_poly.pdbx_seq_one_letter_code
_entity_poly.pdbx_strand_id
1 'polypeptide(L)'
;MAFKKDICIFALLGLVLGIVLDQLVRHQNTVLFYYSLIGLFCYLYALSYNEENRVRLIGSSFIAALFLSLPILGVNNFHSLSDSIRWLTFLAAFPLFVYIGHCFHYAYHHDNTWQVSYSTLFAAVWNTVLLLVVASIFSAIAHLLIMLAAFIFKTIGNLYLWNLYFDNIHFRLICGITLFFIGIGVGQQNLELIYNLRFLLLKMMYFLFPFLALISCIYFILFLVHSFSNQPDYINPLIVLLPLTILGVLFFNAYFQDGTTDKETPTWLNNSFRVYRIVLLLLTVLLIYKIMKETSLNINIIICLLLLLLFSFTYALTALLPENKEVSWIRIGNIGASLFFVISLFLLNFPYLSTNSNSTFRIDKSLHFETNANTNTGTNAPRPAVLKAYPPANP
;
A
#
# COMPACT_ATOMS: atom_id res chain seq x y z
N MET A 1 20.61 -7.48 -33.07
CA MET A 1 21.41 -6.50 -32.30
C MET A 1 20.56 -5.53 -31.46
N ALA A 2 19.28 -5.85 -31.17
CA ALA A 2 18.38 -5.01 -30.35
C ALA A 2 18.50 -5.27 -28.83
N PHE A 3 18.90 -6.50 -28.44
CA PHE A 3 19.03 -6.97 -27.04
C PHE A 3 19.88 -6.06 -26.13
N LYS A 4 20.79 -5.26 -26.72
CA LYS A 4 21.82 -4.50 -25.98
C LYS A 4 21.39 -3.07 -25.64
N LYS A 5 20.47 -2.46 -26.38
CA LYS A 5 20.20 -1.01 -26.27
C LYS A 5 19.31 -0.69 -25.07
N ASP A 6 18.28 -1.49 -24.81
CA ASP A 6 17.30 -1.18 -23.78
C ASP A 6 17.83 -1.40 -22.36
N ILE A 7 18.51 -2.53 -22.09
CA ILE A 7 19.18 -2.74 -20.78
C ILE A 7 20.17 -1.62 -20.47
N CYS A 8 20.92 -1.14 -21.46
CA CYS A 8 21.86 -0.03 -21.25
C CYS A 8 21.15 1.25 -20.80
N ILE A 9 19.94 1.52 -21.32
CA ILE A 9 19.14 2.68 -20.91
C ILE A 9 18.74 2.53 -19.44
N PHE A 10 18.25 1.37 -19.01
CA PHE A 10 17.88 1.15 -17.61
C PHE A 10 19.08 1.18 -16.66
N ALA A 11 20.20 0.58 -17.06
CA ALA A 11 21.44 0.62 -16.29
C ALA A 11 21.94 2.06 -16.11
N LEU A 12 21.95 2.85 -17.18
CA LEU A 12 22.34 4.25 -17.15
C LEU A 12 21.37 5.08 -16.29
N LEU A 13 20.07 4.86 -16.44
CA LEU A 13 19.04 5.55 -15.66
C LEU A 13 19.19 5.26 -14.16
N GLY A 14 19.37 3.99 -13.79
CA GLY A 14 19.60 3.58 -12.41
C GLY A 14 20.92 4.12 -11.83
N LEU A 15 21.99 4.14 -12.62
CA LEU A 15 23.29 4.68 -12.21
C LEU A 15 23.23 6.19 -12.00
N VAL A 16 22.65 6.93 -12.93
CA VAL A 16 22.48 8.39 -12.81
C VAL A 16 21.58 8.71 -11.62
N LEU A 17 20.46 8.01 -11.46
CA LEU A 17 19.58 8.18 -10.29
C LEU A 17 20.34 7.90 -8.99
N GLY A 18 21.07 6.79 -8.92
CA GLY A 18 21.87 6.42 -7.76
C GLY A 18 22.88 7.49 -7.37
N ILE A 19 23.61 8.03 -8.35
CA ILE A 19 24.58 9.11 -8.14
C ILE A 19 23.88 10.38 -7.66
N VAL A 20 22.77 10.77 -8.28
CA VAL A 20 22.04 11.99 -7.89
C VAL A 20 21.50 11.88 -6.47
N LEU A 21 20.90 10.74 -6.11
CA LEU A 21 20.43 10.51 -4.74
C LEU A 21 21.60 10.46 -3.75
N ASP A 22 22.74 9.86 -4.13
CA ASP A 22 23.95 9.87 -3.32
C ASP A 22 24.47 11.29 -3.05
N GLN A 23 24.47 12.14 -4.06
CA GLN A 23 24.86 13.55 -3.92
C GLN A 23 23.92 14.30 -2.98
N LEU A 24 22.61 14.07 -3.05
CA LEU A 24 21.65 14.66 -2.10
C LEU A 24 21.95 14.24 -0.65
N VAL A 25 22.26 12.96 -0.43
CA VAL A 25 22.64 12.44 0.89
C VAL A 25 23.93 13.09 1.39
N ARG A 26 24.96 13.21 0.54
CA ARG A 26 26.25 13.83 0.90
C ARG A 26 26.12 15.30 1.26
N HIS A 27 25.25 16.03 0.56
CA HIS A 27 24.97 17.44 0.85
C HIS A 27 24.01 17.63 2.02
N GLN A 28 23.65 16.56 2.74
CA GLN A 28 22.74 16.58 3.89
C GLN A 28 21.40 17.25 3.58
N ASN A 29 20.95 17.18 2.32
CA ASN A 29 19.65 17.71 1.96
C ASN A 29 18.59 16.76 2.55
N THR A 30 17.82 17.23 3.52
CA THR A 30 16.79 16.43 4.20
C THR A 30 15.40 16.59 3.57
N VAL A 31 15.28 17.42 2.53
CA VAL A 31 14.00 17.71 1.88
C VAL A 31 13.55 16.49 1.05
N LEU A 32 12.65 15.68 1.62
CA LEU A 32 12.12 14.45 1.00
C LEU A 32 11.50 14.65 -0.39
N PHE A 33 10.99 15.86 -0.67
CA PHE A 33 10.44 16.22 -1.97
C PHE A 33 11.45 16.00 -3.10
N TYR A 34 12.74 16.35 -2.93
CA TYR A 34 13.73 16.18 -4.00
C TYR A 34 14.02 14.71 -4.27
N TYR A 35 14.14 13.89 -3.21
CA TYR A 35 14.31 12.44 -3.35
C TYR A 35 13.10 11.81 -4.07
N SER A 36 11.89 12.21 -3.66
CA SER A 36 10.65 11.72 -4.25
C SER A 36 10.53 12.14 -5.73
N LEU A 37 10.71 13.42 -6.06
CA LEU A 37 10.56 13.92 -7.42
C LEU A 37 11.50 13.21 -8.40
N ILE A 38 12.79 13.13 -8.08
CA ILE A 38 13.81 12.56 -8.96
C ILE A 38 13.63 11.03 -9.04
N GLY A 39 13.39 10.38 -7.90
CA GLY A 39 13.14 8.93 -7.85
C GLY A 39 11.90 8.53 -8.65
N LEU A 40 10.79 9.24 -8.45
CA LEU A 40 9.53 8.98 -9.15
C LEU A 40 9.63 9.27 -10.64
N PHE A 41 10.34 10.33 -11.06
CA PHE A 41 10.56 10.61 -12.48
C PHE A 41 11.22 9.42 -13.18
N CYS A 42 12.35 8.95 -12.64
CA CYS A 42 13.07 7.82 -13.20
C CYS A 42 12.23 6.54 -13.14
N TYR A 43 11.50 6.31 -12.05
CA TYR A 43 10.66 5.13 -11.85
C TYR A 43 9.49 5.07 -12.84
N LEU A 44 8.73 6.17 -12.98
CA LEU A 44 7.59 6.26 -13.90
C LEU A 44 8.03 6.17 -15.36
N TYR A 45 9.15 6.83 -15.69
CA TYR A 45 9.76 6.72 -17.02
C TYR A 45 10.15 5.28 -17.33
N ALA A 46 10.83 4.61 -16.39
CA ALA A 46 11.27 3.24 -16.58
C ALA A 46 10.08 2.30 -16.76
N LEU A 47 9.09 2.34 -15.86
CA LEU A 47 7.96 1.40 -15.90
C LEU A 47 7.00 1.60 -17.08
N SER A 48 6.92 2.83 -17.62
CA SER A 48 6.06 3.15 -18.76
C SER A 48 6.86 3.28 -20.07
N TYR A 49 8.10 2.79 -20.09
CA TYR A 49 8.97 2.88 -21.26
C TYR A 49 8.36 2.16 -22.46
N ASN A 50 8.17 2.92 -23.53
CA ASN A 50 7.78 2.44 -24.86
C ASN A 50 8.62 3.19 -25.90
N GLU A 51 9.07 2.49 -26.95
CA GLU A 51 10.00 3.05 -27.94
C GLU A 51 9.39 4.16 -28.79
N GLU A 52 8.06 4.18 -28.94
CA GLU A 52 7.36 4.99 -29.93
C GLU A 52 7.32 6.50 -29.61
N ASN A 53 7.14 6.89 -28.34
CA ASN A 53 6.82 8.28 -27.97
C ASN A 53 7.66 8.82 -26.81
N ARG A 54 9.00 8.80 -26.97
CA ARG A 54 9.97 9.15 -25.92
C ARG A 54 9.79 10.55 -25.34
N VAL A 55 9.53 11.57 -26.16
CA VAL A 55 9.36 12.96 -25.70
C VAL A 55 8.11 13.11 -24.83
N ARG A 56 7.00 12.51 -25.27
CA ARG A 56 5.75 12.50 -24.52
C ARG A 56 5.92 11.79 -23.19
N LEU A 57 6.64 10.66 -23.18
CA LEU A 57 6.93 9.89 -21.98
C LEU A 57 7.77 10.67 -20.96
N ILE A 58 8.82 11.36 -21.41
CA ILE A 58 9.64 12.22 -20.53
C ILE A 58 8.76 13.31 -19.91
N GLY A 59 8.00 14.04 -20.73
CA GLY A 59 7.16 15.15 -20.26
C GLY A 59 6.08 14.68 -19.28
N SER A 60 5.34 13.62 -19.60
CA SER A 60 4.28 13.12 -18.73
C SER A 60 4.83 12.48 -17.45
N SER A 61 5.99 11.79 -17.51
CA SER A 61 6.63 11.20 -16.34
C SER A 61 7.09 12.27 -15.38
N PHE A 62 7.60 13.40 -15.90
CA PHE A 62 7.96 14.55 -15.09
C PHE A 62 6.74 15.20 -14.43
N ILE A 63 5.67 15.44 -15.19
CA ILE A 63 4.43 16.02 -14.67
C ILE A 63 3.80 15.10 -13.60
N ALA A 64 3.76 13.79 -13.85
CA ALA A 64 3.23 12.80 -12.91
C ALA A 64 4.12 12.70 -11.65
N ALA A 65 5.44 12.69 -11.79
CA ALA A 65 6.35 12.71 -10.64
C ALA A 65 6.20 13.98 -9.81
N LEU A 66 6.01 15.13 -10.45
CA LEU A 66 5.73 16.40 -9.77
C LEU A 66 4.43 16.31 -9.00
N PHE A 67 3.33 15.91 -9.65
CA PHE A 67 2.04 15.72 -8.99
C PHE A 67 2.13 14.77 -7.79
N LEU A 68 2.76 13.60 -7.96
CA LEU A 68 2.84 12.60 -6.90
C LEU A 68 3.79 12.99 -5.76
N SER A 69 4.79 13.84 -6.00
CA SER A 69 5.74 14.29 -4.97
C SER A 69 5.27 15.53 -4.20
N LEU A 70 4.38 16.35 -4.76
CA LEU A 70 3.89 17.58 -4.12
C LEU A 70 3.37 17.41 -2.68
N PRO A 71 2.61 16.36 -2.31
CA PRO A 71 2.18 16.16 -0.94
C PRO A 71 3.34 16.03 0.05
N ILE A 72 4.53 15.59 -0.38
CA ILE A 72 5.73 15.42 0.47
C ILE A 72 6.45 16.74 0.75
N LEU A 73 6.12 17.82 0.02
CA LEU A 73 6.81 19.11 0.17
C LEU A 73 6.72 19.68 1.60
N GLY A 74 5.66 19.34 2.35
CA GLY A 74 5.45 19.81 3.73
C GLY A 74 6.14 19.02 4.84
N VAL A 75 6.86 17.93 4.55
CA VAL A 75 7.34 17.00 5.60
C VAL A 75 8.29 17.66 6.61
N ASN A 76 9.03 18.70 6.21
CA ASN A 76 10.08 19.27 7.05
C ASN A 76 9.58 20.06 8.27
N ASN A 77 8.26 20.31 8.38
CA ASN A 77 7.66 21.13 9.42
C ASN A 77 6.96 20.27 10.49
N PHE A 78 7.73 19.49 11.25
CA PHE A 78 7.18 18.71 12.37
C PHE A 78 7.02 19.59 13.60
N HIS A 79 5.78 19.96 13.92
CA HIS A 79 5.49 20.79 15.09
C HIS A 79 4.79 20.01 16.23
N SER A 80 4.16 18.86 15.95
CA SER A 80 3.38 18.11 16.94
C SER A 80 3.46 16.57 16.76
N LEU A 81 3.14 15.82 17.82
CA LEU A 81 3.01 14.36 17.76
C LEU A 81 1.93 13.91 16.76
N SER A 82 0.82 14.67 16.66
CA SER A 82 -0.22 14.44 15.66
C SER A 82 0.28 14.58 14.22
N ASP A 83 1.19 15.53 13.97
CA ASP A 83 1.83 15.67 12.66
C ASP A 83 2.71 14.46 12.35
N SER A 84 3.47 13.96 13.33
CA SER A 84 4.30 12.75 13.15
C SER A 84 3.47 11.52 12.80
N ILE A 85 2.33 11.30 13.47
CA ILE A 85 1.42 10.18 13.15
C ILE A 85 0.78 10.36 11.77
N ARG A 86 0.38 11.59 11.40
CA ARG A 86 -0.13 11.90 10.06
C ARG A 86 0.89 11.58 8.97
N TRP A 87 2.14 11.98 9.16
CA TRP A 87 3.20 11.70 8.19
C TRP A 87 3.57 10.23 8.13
N LEU A 88 3.62 9.53 9.27
CA LEU A 88 3.85 8.10 9.29
C LEU A 88 2.76 7.33 8.53
N THR A 89 1.50 7.67 8.78
CA THR A 89 0.35 7.05 8.08
C THR A 89 0.29 7.45 6.61
N PHE A 90 0.66 8.68 6.25
CA PHE A 90 0.83 9.09 4.85
C PHE A 90 1.94 8.29 4.17
N LEU A 91 3.12 8.18 4.79
CA LEU A 91 4.27 7.47 4.22
C LEU A 91 3.99 5.98 4.05
N ALA A 92 3.16 5.39 4.90
CA ALA A 92 2.65 4.03 4.73
C ALA A 92 1.67 3.89 3.53
N ALA A 93 0.84 4.90 3.27
CA ALA A 93 -0.08 4.93 2.13
C ALA A 93 0.58 5.38 0.82
N PHE A 94 1.72 6.05 0.90
CA PHE A 94 2.41 6.67 -0.23
C PHE A 94 2.81 5.69 -1.34
N PRO A 95 3.33 4.47 -1.06
CA PRO A 95 3.60 3.48 -2.11
C PRO A 95 2.34 3.12 -2.91
N LEU A 96 1.19 2.96 -2.24
CA LEU A 96 -0.07 2.66 -2.90
C LEU A 96 -0.53 3.84 -3.77
N PHE A 97 -0.36 5.06 -3.29
CA PHE A 97 -0.67 6.29 -4.02
C PHE A 97 0.16 6.44 -5.30
N VAL A 98 1.47 6.27 -5.19
CA VAL A 98 2.40 6.27 -6.33
C VAL A 98 2.05 5.16 -7.31
N TYR A 99 1.76 3.96 -6.80
CA TYR A 99 1.45 2.80 -7.60
C TYR A 99 0.17 2.99 -8.42
N ILE A 100 -0.91 3.49 -7.81
CA ILE A 100 -2.15 3.80 -8.54
C ILE A 100 -1.91 4.90 -9.57
N GLY A 101 -1.17 5.96 -9.21
CA GLY A 101 -0.77 7.01 -10.14
C GLY A 101 0.02 6.49 -11.34
N HIS A 102 0.95 5.56 -11.10
CA HIS A 102 1.69 4.85 -12.14
C HIS A 102 0.75 4.06 -13.06
N CYS A 103 -0.24 3.34 -12.53
CA CYS A 103 -1.18 2.57 -13.37
C CYS A 103 -1.95 3.46 -14.35
N PHE A 104 -2.38 4.65 -13.92
CA PHE A 104 -3.01 5.64 -14.81
C PHE A 104 -2.02 6.20 -15.84
N HIS A 105 -0.79 6.49 -15.42
CA HIS A 105 0.27 6.96 -16.31
C HIS A 105 0.64 5.91 -17.37
N TYR A 106 0.76 4.65 -16.98
CA TYR A 106 0.98 3.51 -17.87
C TYR A 106 -0.18 3.41 -18.88
N ALA A 107 -1.43 3.46 -18.40
CA ALA A 107 -2.58 3.30 -19.27
C ALA A 107 -2.72 4.43 -20.30
N TYR A 108 -2.38 5.67 -19.92
CA TYR A 108 -2.32 6.80 -20.85
C TYR A 108 -1.35 6.56 -22.02
N HIS A 109 -0.18 5.97 -21.75
CA HIS A 109 0.79 5.67 -22.81
C HIS A 109 0.44 4.45 -23.64
N HIS A 110 -0.19 3.46 -23.03
CA HIS A 110 -0.60 2.25 -23.73
C HIS A 110 -1.82 2.51 -24.63
N ASP A 111 -2.83 3.22 -24.13
CA ASP A 111 -4.06 3.53 -24.88
C ASP A 111 -3.88 4.74 -25.82
N ASN A 112 -2.76 5.47 -25.73
CA ASN A 112 -2.49 6.69 -26.50
C ASN A 112 -3.59 7.78 -26.38
N THR A 113 -4.43 7.69 -25.36
CA THR A 113 -5.60 8.55 -25.15
C THR A 113 -5.77 8.89 -23.68
N TRP A 114 -6.50 9.97 -23.40
CA TRP A 114 -6.86 10.36 -22.03
C TRP A 114 -7.99 9.52 -21.44
N GLN A 115 -8.75 8.81 -22.28
CA GLN A 115 -9.81 7.91 -21.86
C GLN A 115 -9.20 6.55 -21.51
N VAL A 116 -8.77 6.42 -20.25
CA VAL A 116 -8.16 5.18 -19.74
C VAL A 116 -9.20 4.07 -19.68
N SER A 117 -8.93 2.98 -20.41
CA SER A 117 -9.76 1.79 -20.37
C SER A 117 -9.52 0.98 -19.08
N TYR A 118 -10.58 0.35 -18.56
CA TYR A 118 -10.43 -0.52 -17.38
C TYR A 118 -9.52 -1.73 -17.67
N SER A 119 -9.59 -2.30 -18.88
CA SER A 119 -8.74 -3.41 -19.31
C SER A 119 -7.25 -3.06 -19.21
N THR A 120 -6.88 -1.87 -19.68
CA THR A 120 -5.49 -1.41 -19.62
C THR A 120 -5.08 -1.09 -18.18
N LEU A 121 -5.96 -0.49 -17.37
CA LEU A 121 -5.68 -0.24 -15.95
C LEU A 121 -5.49 -1.56 -15.18
N PHE A 122 -6.34 -2.56 -15.43
CA PHE A 122 -6.21 -3.90 -14.85
C PHE A 122 -4.88 -4.54 -15.27
N ALA A 123 -4.54 -4.48 -16.55
CA ALA A 123 -3.26 -4.95 -17.04
C ALA A 123 -2.08 -4.22 -16.35
N ALA A 124 -2.15 -2.91 -16.23
CA ALA A 124 -1.12 -2.07 -15.60
C ALA A 124 -0.85 -2.52 -14.16
N VAL A 125 -1.91 -2.74 -13.38
CA VAL A 125 -1.81 -3.20 -11.98
C VAL A 125 -1.03 -4.52 -11.93
N TRP A 126 -1.54 -5.56 -12.58
CA TRP A 126 -0.95 -6.90 -12.43
C TRP A 126 0.42 -7.05 -13.09
N ASN A 127 0.63 -6.43 -14.26
CA ASN A 127 1.92 -6.48 -14.94
C ASN A 127 2.99 -5.74 -14.14
N THR A 128 2.66 -4.58 -13.58
CA THR A 128 3.62 -3.79 -12.81
C THR A 128 4.03 -4.52 -11.54
N VAL A 129 3.09 -5.10 -10.77
CA VAL A 129 3.45 -5.86 -9.57
C VAL A 129 4.41 -7.00 -9.88
N LEU A 130 4.12 -7.78 -10.93
CA LEU A 130 5.00 -8.87 -11.35
C LEU A 130 6.35 -8.39 -11.84
N LEU A 131 6.39 -7.30 -12.60
CA LEU A 131 7.62 -6.68 -13.06
C LEU A 131 8.49 -6.21 -11.87
N LEU A 132 7.89 -5.60 -10.86
CA LEU A 132 8.59 -5.18 -9.64
C LEU A 132 9.10 -6.37 -8.82
N VAL A 133 8.34 -7.47 -8.77
CA VAL A 133 8.81 -8.72 -8.14
C VAL A 133 10.01 -9.27 -8.88
N VAL A 134 9.98 -9.34 -10.21
CA VAL A 134 11.11 -9.79 -11.03
C VAL A 134 12.33 -8.89 -10.82
N ALA A 135 12.16 -7.57 -10.85
CA ALA A 135 13.24 -6.62 -10.61
C ALA A 135 13.83 -6.75 -9.19
N SER A 136 13.00 -7.00 -8.20
CA SER A 136 13.42 -7.22 -6.80
C SER A 136 14.19 -8.54 -6.64
N ILE A 137 13.73 -9.62 -7.26
CA ILE A 137 14.43 -10.92 -7.26
C ILE A 137 15.79 -10.78 -7.93
N PHE A 138 15.83 -10.16 -9.11
CA PHE A 138 17.09 -9.91 -9.82
C PHE A 138 18.06 -9.10 -8.94
N SER A 139 17.58 -8.00 -8.35
CA SER A 139 18.39 -7.17 -7.47
C SER A 139 18.89 -7.96 -6.26
N ALA A 140 18.03 -8.74 -5.60
CA ALA A 140 18.41 -9.56 -4.45
C ALA A 140 19.49 -10.60 -4.79
N ILE A 141 19.36 -11.30 -5.93
CA ILE A 141 20.36 -12.25 -6.41
C ILE A 141 21.68 -11.54 -6.72
N ALA A 142 21.64 -10.38 -7.37
CA ALA A 142 22.84 -9.62 -7.67
C ALA A 142 23.57 -9.14 -6.39
N HIS A 143 22.82 -8.68 -5.38
CA HIS A 143 23.39 -8.34 -4.07
C HIS A 143 24.00 -9.56 -3.37
N LEU A 144 23.38 -10.74 -3.48
CA LEU A 144 23.93 -11.98 -2.95
C LEU A 144 25.26 -12.34 -3.61
N LEU A 145 25.40 -12.13 -4.93
CA LEU A 145 26.67 -12.34 -5.64
C LEU A 145 27.77 -11.36 -5.18
N ILE A 146 27.43 -10.09 -4.97
CA ILE A 146 28.38 -9.10 -4.44
C ILE A 146 28.79 -9.46 -3.00
N MET A 147 27.82 -9.89 -2.19
CA MET A 147 28.08 -10.36 -0.84
C MET A 147 29.03 -11.57 -0.83
N LEU A 148 28.81 -12.55 -1.71
CA LEU A 148 29.69 -13.71 -1.84
C LEU A 148 31.10 -13.30 -2.27
N ALA A 149 31.22 -12.36 -3.20
CA ALA A 149 32.52 -11.80 -3.58
C ALA A 149 33.21 -11.13 -2.38
N ALA A 150 32.46 -10.37 -1.56
CA ALA A 150 33.00 -9.76 -0.34
C ALA A 150 33.53 -10.81 0.66
N PHE A 151 32.85 -11.96 0.79
CA PHE A 151 33.34 -13.08 1.60
C PHE A 151 34.64 -13.68 1.05
N ILE A 152 34.73 -13.90 -0.27
CA ILE A 152 35.94 -14.44 -0.92
C ILE A 152 37.15 -13.54 -0.63
N PHE A 153 36.99 -12.22 -0.77
CA PHE A 153 38.06 -11.26 -0.48
C PHE A 153 38.50 -11.34 0.99
N LYS A 154 37.52 -11.42 1.90
CA LYS A 154 37.76 -11.52 3.33
C LYS A 154 38.51 -12.80 3.73
N THR A 155 38.27 -13.93 3.05
CA THR A 155 38.99 -15.19 3.29
C THR A 155 40.49 -15.10 3.03
N ILE A 156 40.92 -14.27 2.07
CA ILE A 156 42.33 -14.06 1.72
C ILE A 156 42.93 -12.90 2.54
N GLY A 157 42.21 -12.37 3.53
CA GLY A 157 42.64 -11.27 4.39
C GLY A 157 42.41 -9.88 3.82
N ASN A 158 41.74 -9.74 2.66
CA ASN A 158 41.41 -8.44 2.08
C ASN A 158 40.01 -7.97 2.52
N LEU A 159 39.95 -6.91 3.33
CA LEU A 159 38.69 -6.34 3.84
C LEU A 159 38.06 -5.29 2.93
N TYR A 160 38.68 -4.94 1.79
CA TYR A 160 38.24 -3.83 0.94
C TYR A 160 36.79 -3.97 0.49
N LEU A 161 36.45 -5.08 -0.16
CA LEU A 161 35.10 -5.29 -0.70
C LEU A 161 34.06 -5.49 0.41
N TRP A 162 34.47 -6.08 1.54
CA TRP A 162 33.64 -6.19 2.74
C TRP A 162 33.23 -4.82 3.26
N ASN A 163 34.21 -3.95 3.52
CA ASN A 163 33.96 -2.61 4.03
C ASN A 163 33.17 -1.77 3.01
N LEU A 164 33.48 -1.92 1.72
CA LEU A 164 32.74 -1.23 0.65
C LEU A 164 31.27 -1.64 0.59
N TYR A 165 30.96 -2.94 0.76
CA TYR A 165 29.58 -3.41 0.67
C TYR A 165 28.80 -3.19 1.98
N PHE A 166 29.38 -3.50 3.13
CA PHE A 166 28.67 -3.48 4.42
C PHE A 166 28.74 -2.13 5.14
N ASP A 167 29.82 -1.35 4.98
CA ASP A 167 30.00 -0.12 5.77
C ASP A 167 29.76 1.15 4.95
N ASN A 168 29.87 1.08 3.62
CA ASN A 168 29.68 2.25 2.75
C ASN A 168 28.24 2.37 2.24
N ILE A 169 27.46 3.25 2.89
CA ILE A 169 26.06 3.53 2.49
C ILE A 169 25.93 4.07 1.07
N HIS A 170 26.89 4.86 0.60
CA HIS A 170 26.90 5.47 -0.73
C HIS A 170 27.01 4.42 -1.82
N PHE A 171 27.94 3.47 -1.63
CA PHE A 171 28.10 2.34 -2.54
C PHE A 171 26.82 1.50 -2.59
N ARG A 172 26.25 1.13 -1.44
CA ARG A 172 24.99 0.36 -1.38
C ARG A 172 23.83 1.07 -2.07
N LEU A 173 23.72 2.39 -1.90
CA LEU A 173 22.66 3.18 -2.53
C LEU A 173 22.77 3.16 -4.06
N ILE A 174 23.95 3.54 -4.59
CA ILE A 174 24.19 3.59 -6.04
C ILE A 174 24.04 2.19 -6.64
N CYS A 175 24.68 1.20 -6.04
CA CYS A 175 24.63 -0.18 -6.49
C CYS A 175 23.20 -0.73 -6.44
N GLY A 176 22.49 -0.50 -5.34
CA GLY A 176 21.13 -1.00 -5.13
C GLY A 176 20.13 -0.47 -6.15
N ILE A 177 20.15 0.84 -6.38
CA ILE A 177 19.29 1.49 -7.38
C ILE A 177 19.64 1.02 -8.78
N THR A 178 20.93 0.95 -9.12
CA THR A 178 21.38 0.52 -10.45
C THR A 178 20.94 -0.91 -10.74
N LEU A 179 21.16 -1.84 -9.82
CA LEU A 179 20.77 -3.25 -9.97
C LEU A 179 19.25 -3.42 -10.06
N PHE A 180 18.49 -2.65 -9.30
CA PHE A 180 17.03 -2.69 -9.38
C PHE A 180 16.51 -2.22 -10.75
N PHE A 181 17.03 -1.12 -11.29
CA PHE A 181 16.65 -0.65 -12.62
C PHE A 181 17.08 -1.60 -13.72
N ILE A 182 18.25 -2.23 -13.62
CA ILE A 182 18.64 -3.33 -14.53
C ILE A 182 17.60 -4.45 -14.45
N GLY A 183 17.13 -4.80 -13.25
CA GLY A 183 16.06 -5.78 -13.04
C GLY A 183 14.75 -5.39 -13.74
N ILE A 184 14.35 -4.11 -13.72
CA ILE A 184 13.21 -3.60 -14.50
C ILE A 184 13.46 -3.84 -16.00
N GLY A 185 14.64 -3.48 -16.49
CA GLY A 185 15.01 -3.68 -17.89
C GLY A 185 14.95 -5.15 -18.32
N VAL A 186 15.46 -6.06 -17.48
CA VAL A 186 15.37 -7.52 -17.71
C VAL A 186 13.92 -7.99 -17.79
N GLY A 187 13.06 -7.51 -16.89
CA GLY A 187 11.63 -7.86 -16.92
C GLY A 187 10.90 -7.30 -18.14
N GLN A 188 11.20 -6.07 -18.56
CA GLN A 188 10.57 -5.44 -19.73
C GLN A 188 11.01 -6.04 -21.06
N GLN A 189 12.21 -6.62 -21.15
CA GLN A 189 12.58 -7.38 -22.34
C GLN A 189 11.78 -8.68 -22.50
N ASN A 190 11.20 -9.18 -21.40
CA ASN A 190 10.48 -10.44 -21.35
C ASN A 190 9.01 -10.23 -20.96
N LEU A 191 8.34 -9.22 -21.54
CA LEU A 191 6.94 -8.91 -21.24
C LEU A 191 5.99 -10.09 -21.44
N GLU A 192 6.28 -10.98 -22.41
CA GLU A 192 5.51 -12.20 -22.60
C GLU A 192 5.54 -13.11 -21.35
N LEU A 193 6.69 -13.25 -20.69
CA LEU A 193 6.80 -13.98 -19.43
C LEU A 193 6.00 -13.31 -18.32
N ILE A 194 6.02 -11.97 -18.26
CA ILE A 194 5.20 -11.22 -17.29
C ILE A 194 3.71 -11.46 -17.52
N TYR A 195 3.25 -11.50 -18.77
CA TYR A 195 1.87 -11.81 -19.10
C TYR A 195 1.48 -13.25 -18.73
N ASN A 196 2.37 -14.21 -18.98
CA ASN A 196 2.16 -15.61 -18.59
C ASN A 196 2.11 -15.77 -17.07
N LEU A 197 2.99 -15.09 -16.34
CA LEU A 197 2.98 -15.07 -14.87
C LEU A 197 1.69 -14.43 -14.32
N ARG A 198 1.20 -13.36 -14.95
CA ARG A 198 -0.09 -12.75 -14.61
C ARG A 198 -1.22 -13.76 -14.78
N PHE A 199 -1.27 -14.42 -15.93
CA PHE A 199 -2.31 -15.41 -16.20
C PHE A 199 -2.28 -16.54 -15.18
N LEU A 200 -1.09 -17.07 -14.87
CA LEU A 200 -0.91 -18.11 -13.85
C LEU A 200 -1.37 -17.63 -12.46
N LEU A 201 -0.94 -16.44 -12.04
CA LEU A 201 -1.29 -15.87 -10.74
C LEU A 201 -2.82 -15.69 -10.61
N LEU A 202 -3.46 -15.08 -11.61
CA LEU A 202 -4.91 -14.88 -11.62
C LEU A 202 -5.66 -16.21 -11.61
N LYS A 203 -5.15 -17.24 -12.29
CA LYS A 203 -5.72 -18.60 -12.26
C LYS A 203 -5.58 -19.25 -10.88
N MET A 204 -4.44 -19.10 -10.22
CA MET A 204 -4.26 -19.57 -8.83
C MET A 204 -5.23 -18.88 -7.87
N MET A 205 -5.35 -17.55 -7.96
CA MET A 205 -6.28 -16.77 -7.15
C MET A 205 -7.74 -17.18 -7.40
N TYR A 206 -8.10 -17.45 -8.67
CA TYR A 206 -9.42 -17.96 -9.01
C TYR A 206 -9.75 -19.29 -8.30
N PHE A 207 -8.82 -20.25 -8.26
CA PHE A 207 -9.03 -21.52 -7.54
C PHE A 207 -9.01 -21.39 -6.02
N LEU A 208 -8.29 -20.40 -5.48
CA LEU A 208 -8.22 -20.13 -4.04
C LEU A 208 -9.40 -19.28 -3.54
N PHE A 209 -10.10 -18.57 -4.43
CA PHE A 209 -11.19 -17.67 -4.05
C PHE A 209 -12.37 -18.35 -3.33
N PRO A 210 -12.87 -19.54 -3.74
CA PRO A 210 -13.89 -20.26 -2.98
C PRO A 210 -13.51 -20.52 -1.53
N PHE A 211 -12.23 -20.86 -1.27
CA PHE A 211 -11.75 -21.11 0.09
C PHE A 211 -11.74 -19.83 0.91
N LEU A 212 -11.28 -18.72 0.34
CA LEU A 212 -11.30 -17.42 1.02
C LEU A 212 -12.75 -16.99 1.33
N ALA A 213 -13.67 -17.18 0.38
CA ALA A 213 -15.09 -16.87 0.57
C ALA A 213 -15.70 -17.71 1.70
N LEU A 214 -15.43 -19.01 1.73
CA LEU A 214 -15.90 -19.93 2.77
C LEU A 214 -15.36 -19.55 4.15
N ILE A 215 -14.04 -19.32 4.27
CA ILE A 215 -13.40 -18.91 5.54
C ILE A 215 -14.01 -17.60 6.03
N SER A 216 -14.21 -16.63 5.14
CA SER A 216 -14.79 -15.34 5.47
C SER A 216 -16.23 -15.46 5.96
N CYS A 217 -17.06 -16.31 5.33
CA CYS A 217 -18.44 -16.54 5.75
C CYS A 217 -18.50 -17.23 7.11
N ILE A 218 -17.68 -18.26 7.33
CA ILE A 218 -17.59 -18.94 8.63
C ILE A 218 -17.16 -17.95 9.71
N TYR A 219 -16.10 -17.17 9.45
CA TYR A 219 -15.64 -16.16 10.40
C TYR A 219 -16.72 -15.14 10.73
N PHE A 220 -17.43 -14.63 9.72
CA PHE A 220 -18.54 -13.69 9.93
C PHE A 220 -19.62 -14.25 10.86
N ILE A 221 -20.08 -15.49 10.62
CA ILE A 221 -21.10 -16.14 11.44
C ILE A 221 -20.58 -16.37 12.88
N LEU A 222 -19.37 -16.92 13.02
CA LEU A 222 -18.77 -17.17 14.34
C LEU A 222 -18.57 -15.86 15.12
N PHE A 223 -18.12 -14.80 14.45
CA PHE A 223 -17.92 -13.50 15.05
C PHE A 223 -19.24 -12.88 15.53
N LEU A 224 -20.32 -12.99 14.75
CA LEU A 224 -21.64 -12.53 15.15
C LEU A 224 -22.13 -13.27 16.40
N VAL A 225 -22.08 -14.60 16.40
CA VAL A 225 -22.48 -15.43 17.56
C VAL A 225 -21.66 -15.07 18.80
N HIS A 226 -20.33 -14.93 18.65
CA HIS A 226 -19.45 -14.53 19.73
C HIS A 226 -19.80 -13.14 20.28
N SER A 227 -20.09 -12.17 19.41
CA SER A 227 -20.45 -10.80 19.80
C SER A 227 -21.72 -10.74 20.66
N PHE A 228 -22.67 -11.67 20.47
CA PHE A 228 -23.85 -11.76 21.33
C PHE A 228 -23.60 -12.44 22.68
N SER A 229 -22.51 -13.20 22.80
CA SER A 229 -22.21 -14.00 24.00
C SER A 229 -21.52 -13.23 25.14
N ASN A 230 -21.13 -11.96 24.92
CA ASN A 230 -20.38 -11.11 25.86
C ASN A 230 -19.09 -11.75 26.42
N GLN A 231 -18.52 -12.73 25.72
CA GLN A 231 -17.25 -13.35 26.09
C GLN A 231 -16.08 -12.46 25.64
N PRO A 232 -14.92 -12.54 26.32
CA PRO A 232 -13.72 -11.83 25.89
C PRO A 232 -13.19 -12.39 24.57
N ASP A 233 -12.69 -11.50 23.72
CA ASP A 233 -12.03 -11.85 22.47
C ASP A 233 -10.75 -12.67 22.77
N TYR A 234 -10.62 -13.88 22.21
CA TYR A 234 -9.42 -14.72 22.38
C TYR A 234 -8.19 -14.19 21.62
N ILE A 235 -8.44 -13.56 20.47
CA ILE A 235 -7.43 -12.93 19.60
C ILE A 235 -8.04 -11.61 19.14
N ASN A 236 -7.21 -10.57 18.98
CA ASN A 236 -7.68 -9.30 18.43
C ASN A 236 -8.35 -9.52 17.06
N PRO A 237 -9.66 -9.22 16.91
CA PRO A 237 -10.39 -9.43 15.67
C PRO A 237 -9.79 -8.69 14.46
N LEU A 238 -9.09 -7.58 14.67
CA LEU A 238 -8.43 -6.81 13.60
C LEU A 238 -7.37 -7.62 12.86
N ILE A 239 -6.69 -8.55 13.55
CA ILE A 239 -5.66 -9.43 12.95
C ILE A 239 -6.27 -10.33 11.87
N VAL A 240 -7.56 -10.65 11.99
CA VAL A 240 -8.27 -11.53 11.05
C VAL A 240 -9.11 -10.70 10.06
N LEU A 241 -9.83 -9.69 10.53
CA LEU A 241 -10.69 -8.83 9.69
C LEU A 241 -9.91 -8.09 8.60
N LEU A 242 -8.72 -7.58 8.93
CA LEU A 242 -7.91 -6.80 7.99
C LEU A 242 -7.43 -7.65 6.79
N PRO A 243 -6.78 -8.81 6.95
CA PRO A 243 -6.42 -9.64 5.80
C PRO A 243 -7.64 -10.21 5.08
N LEU A 244 -8.72 -10.61 5.76
CA LEU A 244 -9.92 -11.14 5.09
C LEU A 244 -10.57 -10.12 4.15
N THR A 245 -10.66 -8.86 4.57
CA THR A 245 -11.28 -7.79 3.76
C THR A 245 -10.37 -7.37 2.61
N ILE A 246 -9.07 -7.16 2.85
CA ILE A 246 -8.10 -6.80 1.80
C ILE A 246 -7.99 -7.91 0.76
N LEU A 247 -7.78 -9.17 1.20
CA LEU A 247 -7.72 -10.30 0.29
C LEU A 247 -9.06 -10.52 -0.41
N GLY A 248 -10.19 -10.28 0.25
CA GLY A 248 -11.51 -10.39 -0.36
C GLY A 248 -11.70 -9.44 -1.53
N VAL A 249 -11.32 -8.17 -1.36
CA VAL A 249 -11.34 -7.16 -2.44
C VAL A 249 -10.37 -7.54 -3.56
N LEU A 250 -9.15 -7.94 -3.21
CA LEU A 250 -8.11 -8.33 -4.18
C LEU A 250 -8.51 -9.56 -4.99
N PHE A 251 -9.01 -10.60 -4.33
CA PHE A 251 -9.40 -11.85 -4.98
C PHE A 251 -10.66 -11.67 -5.81
N PHE A 252 -11.63 -10.86 -5.36
CA PHE A 252 -12.78 -10.56 -6.20
C PHE A 252 -12.36 -9.78 -7.45
N ASN A 253 -11.45 -8.81 -7.32
CA ASN A 253 -10.90 -8.11 -8.49
C ASN A 253 -10.15 -9.07 -9.44
N ALA A 254 -9.33 -9.98 -8.90
CA ALA A 254 -8.63 -11.00 -9.68
C ALA A 254 -9.57 -12.04 -10.31
N TYR A 255 -10.68 -12.36 -9.65
CA TYR A 255 -11.75 -13.20 -10.19
C TYR A 255 -12.48 -12.48 -11.33
N PHE A 256 -12.79 -11.19 -11.19
CA PHE A 256 -13.45 -10.40 -12.21
C PHE A 256 -12.56 -10.14 -13.45
N GLN A 257 -11.26 -10.00 -13.24
CA GLN A 257 -10.27 -9.66 -14.26
C GLN A 257 -10.60 -8.35 -14.98
N ASP A 258 -10.64 -8.35 -16.31
CA ASP A 258 -11.04 -7.23 -17.17
C ASP A 258 -12.53 -7.26 -17.54
N GLY A 259 -13.27 -8.29 -17.11
CA GLY A 259 -14.68 -8.50 -17.44
C GLY A 259 -14.93 -8.97 -18.87
N THR A 260 -13.93 -9.51 -19.57
CA THR A 260 -14.08 -10.09 -20.93
C THR A 260 -14.09 -11.62 -20.96
N THR A 261 -13.72 -12.25 -19.85
CA THR A 261 -13.63 -13.71 -19.79
C THR A 261 -15.01 -14.32 -19.59
N ASP A 262 -15.54 -14.95 -20.63
CA ASP A 262 -16.68 -15.88 -20.51
C ASP A 262 -16.23 -17.06 -19.67
N LYS A 263 -16.51 -17.01 -18.36
CA LYS A 263 -16.17 -18.10 -17.46
C LYS A 263 -17.35 -19.06 -17.46
N GLU A 264 -17.11 -20.28 -17.94
CA GLU A 264 -17.95 -21.46 -17.73
C GLU A 264 -17.95 -21.86 -16.24
N THR A 265 -18.28 -20.92 -15.35
CA THR A 265 -18.43 -21.20 -13.92
C THR A 265 -19.75 -21.89 -13.68
N PRO A 266 -19.78 -23.01 -12.93
CA PRO A 266 -21.04 -23.64 -12.58
C PRO A 266 -21.91 -22.67 -11.77
N THR A 267 -23.21 -22.67 -12.05
CA THR A 267 -24.17 -21.67 -11.54
C THR A 267 -24.20 -21.56 -10.01
N TRP A 268 -24.01 -22.68 -9.29
CA TRP A 268 -23.94 -22.70 -7.83
C TRP A 268 -22.77 -21.88 -7.28
N LEU A 269 -21.62 -21.93 -7.96
CA LEU A 269 -20.42 -21.22 -7.55
C LEU A 269 -20.56 -19.71 -7.80
N ASN A 270 -21.18 -19.33 -8.91
CA ASN A 270 -21.52 -17.94 -9.19
C ASN A 270 -22.45 -17.37 -8.10
N ASN A 271 -23.50 -18.11 -7.73
CA ASN A 271 -24.40 -17.70 -6.65
C ASN A 271 -23.69 -17.58 -5.30
N SER A 272 -22.77 -18.50 -4.98
CA SER A 272 -21.95 -18.40 -3.76
C SER A 272 -21.13 -17.12 -3.73
N PHE A 273 -20.52 -16.74 -4.86
CA PHE A 273 -19.79 -15.47 -4.97
C PHE A 273 -20.69 -14.23 -4.88
N ARG A 274 -21.94 -14.30 -5.36
CA ARG A 274 -22.91 -13.21 -5.13
C ARG A 274 -23.16 -12.98 -3.64
N VAL A 275 -23.41 -14.06 -2.88
CA VAL A 275 -23.60 -13.98 -1.42
C VAL A 275 -22.33 -13.46 -0.74
N TYR A 276 -21.16 -13.97 -1.14
CA TYR A 276 -19.90 -13.55 -0.55
C TYR A 276 -19.62 -12.05 -0.70
N ARG A 277 -19.99 -11.42 -1.82
CA ARG A 277 -19.83 -9.96 -1.99
C ARG A 277 -20.59 -9.15 -0.94
N ILE A 278 -21.77 -9.60 -0.55
CA ILE A 278 -22.55 -8.98 0.53
C ILE A 278 -21.84 -9.20 1.87
N VAL A 279 -21.36 -10.42 2.13
CA VAL A 279 -20.58 -10.74 3.33
C VAL A 279 -19.30 -9.90 3.41
N LEU A 280 -18.61 -9.67 2.29
CA LEU A 280 -17.41 -8.84 2.21
C LEU A 280 -17.69 -7.39 2.63
N LEU A 281 -18.82 -6.82 2.21
CA LEU A 281 -19.26 -5.50 2.68
C LEU A 281 -19.51 -5.51 4.20
N LEU A 282 -20.21 -6.50 4.72
CA LEU A 282 -20.48 -6.62 6.16
C LEU A 282 -19.19 -6.75 6.99
N LEU A 283 -18.24 -7.57 6.52
CA LEU A 283 -16.90 -7.68 7.13
C LEU A 283 -16.14 -6.36 7.08
N THR A 284 -16.25 -5.61 5.99
CA THR A 284 -15.61 -4.28 5.85
C THR A 284 -16.21 -3.27 6.82
N VAL A 285 -17.53 -3.22 6.95
CA VAL A 285 -18.22 -2.35 7.92
C VAL A 285 -17.82 -2.73 9.34
N LEU A 286 -17.74 -4.03 9.64
CA LEU A 286 -17.32 -4.53 10.95
C LEU A 286 -15.87 -4.15 11.27
N LEU A 287 -14.96 -4.27 10.30
CA LEU A 287 -13.57 -3.82 10.43
C LEU A 287 -13.50 -2.33 10.78
N ILE A 288 -14.22 -1.50 10.03
CA ILE A 288 -14.25 -0.04 10.25
C ILE A 288 -14.79 0.27 11.65
N TYR A 289 -15.90 -0.36 12.05
CA TYR A 289 -16.48 -0.18 13.38
C TYR A 289 -15.48 -0.53 14.49
N LYS A 290 -14.78 -1.66 14.37
CA LYS A 290 -13.78 -2.10 15.38
C LYS A 290 -12.60 -1.12 15.45
N ILE A 291 -12.06 -0.68 14.31
CA ILE A 291 -10.97 0.31 14.28
C ILE A 291 -11.44 1.64 14.91
N MET A 292 -12.63 2.13 14.57
CA MET A 292 -13.18 3.37 15.13
C MET A 292 -13.37 3.29 16.64
N LYS A 293 -13.73 2.11 17.17
CA LYS A 293 -13.92 1.89 18.61
C LYS A 293 -12.60 1.84 19.37
N GLU A 294 -11.55 1.29 18.77
CA GLU A 294 -10.29 0.97 19.45
C GLU A 294 -9.18 2.01 19.23
N THR A 295 -9.26 2.82 18.17
CA THR A 295 -8.15 3.68 17.74
C THR A 295 -8.62 5.08 17.35
N SER A 296 -7.85 6.11 17.73
CA SER A 296 -8.02 7.46 17.19
C SER A 296 -7.59 7.50 15.73
N LEU A 297 -8.51 7.82 14.83
CA LEU A 297 -8.25 7.77 13.39
C LEU A 297 -7.56 9.03 12.86
N ASN A 298 -6.45 8.82 12.15
CA ASN A 298 -5.86 9.86 11.31
C ASN A 298 -6.61 9.94 9.97
N ILE A 299 -6.64 11.12 9.36
CA ILE A 299 -7.29 11.33 8.06
C ILE A 299 -6.80 10.35 6.98
N ASN A 300 -5.51 9.99 6.96
CA ASN A 300 -4.96 9.04 5.99
C ASN A 300 -5.51 7.63 6.18
N ILE A 301 -5.71 7.20 7.43
CA ILE A 301 -6.35 5.92 7.74
C ILE A 301 -7.81 5.95 7.32
N ILE A 302 -8.51 7.07 7.55
CA ILE A 302 -9.91 7.25 7.11
C ILE A 302 -10.01 7.10 5.59
N ILE A 303 -9.12 7.71 4.82
CA ILE A 303 -9.10 7.58 3.35
C ILE A 303 -8.88 6.12 2.93
N CYS A 304 -7.95 5.40 3.56
CA CYS A 304 -7.72 3.97 3.28
C CYS A 304 -8.94 3.10 3.62
N LEU A 305 -9.62 3.38 4.75
CA LEU A 305 -10.84 2.67 5.14
C LEU A 305 -12.01 2.98 4.20
N LEU A 306 -12.15 4.24 3.76
CA LEU A 306 -13.13 4.63 2.76
C LEU A 306 -12.86 3.98 1.41
N LEU A 307 -11.60 3.85 1.00
CA LEU A 307 -11.23 3.11 -0.21
C LEU A 307 -11.73 1.65 -0.13
N LEU A 308 -11.43 0.97 0.97
CA LEU A 308 -11.87 -0.41 1.18
C LEU A 308 -13.40 -0.51 1.18
N LEU A 309 -14.08 0.43 1.83
CA LEU A 309 -15.54 0.51 1.86
C LEU A 309 -16.12 0.71 0.45
N LEU A 310 -15.56 1.61 -0.36
CA LEU A 310 -16.03 1.88 -1.72
C LEU A 310 -15.90 0.66 -2.63
N PHE A 311 -14.80 -0.09 -2.53
CA PHE A 311 -14.64 -1.35 -3.26
C PHE A 311 -15.69 -2.37 -2.82
N SER A 312 -15.76 -2.67 -1.52
CA SER A 312 -16.69 -3.67 -0.99
C SER A 312 -18.15 -3.29 -1.24
N PHE A 313 -18.49 -2.00 -1.18
CA PHE A 313 -19.83 -1.48 -1.46
C PHE A 313 -20.19 -1.63 -2.94
N THR A 314 -19.29 -1.25 -3.85
CA THR A 314 -19.47 -1.46 -5.30
C THR A 314 -19.72 -2.93 -5.59
N TYR A 315 -18.91 -3.82 -5.01
CA TYR A 315 -19.04 -5.25 -5.21
C TYR A 315 -20.38 -5.77 -4.67
N ALA A 316 -20.78 -5.40 -3.45
CA ALA A 316 -22.08 -5.78 -2.91
C ALA A 316 -23.26 -5.26 -3.75
N LEU A 317 -23.21 -4.01 -4.22
CA LEU A 317 -24.24 -3.43 -5.08
C LEU A 317 -24.37 -4.22 -6.39
N THR A 318 -23.24 -4.56 -7.01
CA THR A 318 -23.22 -5.34 -8.26
C THR A 318 -23.74 -6.76 -8.10
N ALA A 319 -23.75 -7.33 -6.89
CA ALA A 319 -24.33 -8.64 -6.61
C ALA A 319 -25.85 -8.68 -6.79
N LEU A 320 -26.51 -7.52 -6.73
CA LEU A 320 -27.95 -7.36 -6.90
C LEU A 320 -28.34 -6.97 -8.33
N LEU A 321 -27.36 -6.71 -9.20
CA LEU A 321 -27.59 -6.25 -10.57
C LEU A 321 -27.65 -7.43 -11.56
N PRO A 322 -28.35 -7.25 -12.70
CA PRO A 322 -28.23 -8.17 -13.84
C PRO A 322 -26.81 -8.16 -14.41
N GLU A 323 -26.39 -9.28 -15.01
CA GLU A 323 -25.00 -9.53 -15.46
C GLU A 323 -24.46 -8.46 -16.42
N ASN A 324 -25.29 -7.95 -17.33
CA ASN A 324 -24.90 -6.90 -18.27
C ASN A 324 -24.53 -5.58 -17.59
N LYS A 325 -25.22 -5.23 -16.49
CA LYS A 325 -24.94 -4.04 -15.69
C LYS A 325 -23.81 -4.30 -14.69
N GLU A 326 -23.74 -5.50 -14.14
CA GLU A 326 -22.70 -5.93 -13.20
C GLU A 326 -21.29 -5.59 -13.72
N VAL A 327 -20.96 -6.01 -14.94
CA VAL A 327 -19.64 -5.74 -15.54
C VAL A 327 -19.34 -4.24 -15.62
N SER A 328 -20.29 -3.45 -16.13
CA SER A 328 -20.09 -2.00 -16.27
C SER A 328 -19.89 -1.31 -14.92
N TRP A 329 -20.68 -1.66 -13.92
CA TRP A 329 -20.63 -1.04 -12.60
C TRP A 329 -19.37 -1.42 -11.83
N ILE A 330 -18.87 -2.66 -11.97
CA ILE A 330 -17.57 -3.05 -11.37
C ILE A 330 -16.43 -2.23 -11.99
N ARG A 331 -16.41 -2.07 -13.32
CA ARG A 331 -15.39 -1.27 -14.01
C ARG A 331 -15.40 0.18 -13.54
N ILE A 332 -16.57 0.81 -13.53
CA ILE A 332 -16.74 2.20 -13.11
C ILE A 332 -16.37 2.37 -11.64
N GLY A 333 -16.82 1.46 -10.77
CA GLY A 333 -16.54 1.55 -9.34
C GLY A 333 -15.07 1.34 -9.00
N ASN A 334 -14.36 0.45 -9.69
CA ASN A 334 -12.91 0.26 -9.49
C ASN A 334 -12.11 1.50 -9.91
N ILE A 335 -12.41 2.06 -11.08
CA ILE A 335 -11.79 3.31 -11.54
C ILE A 335 -12.14 4.44 -10.57
N GLY A 336 -13.41 4.60 -10.22
CA GLY A 336 -13.90 5.65 -9.32
C GLY A 336 -13.26 5.58 -7.94
N ALA A 337 -13.17 4.39 -7.33
CA ALA A 337 -12.53 4.18 -6.03
C ALA A 337 -11.03 4.53 -6.08
N SER A 338 -10.33 4.14 -7.15
CA SER A 338 -8.91 4.46 -7.33
C SER A 338 -8.66 5.96 -7.53
N LEU A 339 -9.50 6.66 -8.30
CA LEU A 339 -9.44 8.11 -8.46
C LEU A 339 -9.77 8.83 -7.16
N PHE A 340 -10.81 8.39 -6.45
CA PHE A 340 -11.15 8.91 -5.12
C PHE A 340 -9.96 8.83 -4.18
N PHE A 341 -9.26 7.69 -4.14
CA PHE A 341 -8.08 7.51 -3.29
C PHE A 341 -6.96 8.49 -3.64
N VAL A 342 -6.57 8.56 -4.92
CA VAL A 342 -5.49 9.45 -5.37
C VAL A 342 -5.84 10.91 -5.09
N ILE A 343 -7.05 11.35 -5.47
CA ILE A 343 -7.49 12.74 -5.28
C ILE A 343 -7.57 13.09 -3.79
N SER A 344 -8.20 12.23 -2.98
CA SER A 344 -8.38 12.50 -1.54
C SER A 344 -7.05 12.54 -0.80
N LEU A 345 -6.16 11.56 -1.07
CA LEU A 345 -4.85 11.51 -0.41
C LEU A 345 -3.98 12.69 -0.84
N PHE A 346 -4.05 13.12 -2.10
CA PHE A 346 -3.35 14.30 -2.59
C PHE A 346 -3.86 15.58 -1.91
N LEU A 347 -5.17 15.85 -1.96
CA LEU A 347 -5.75 17.09 -1.45
C LEU A 347 -5.57 17.24 0.06
N LEU A 348 -5.76 16.16 0.82
CA LEU A 348 -5.73 16.19 2.29
C LEU A 348 -4.30 16.20 2.88
N ASN A 349 -3.29 15.88 2.08
CA ASN A 349 -1.88 16.03 2.45
C ASN A 349 -1.19 17.17 1.70
N PHE A 350 -1.93 18.00 0.97
CA PHE A 350 -1.34 19.14 0.29
C PHE A 350 -0.93 20.20 1.32
N PRO A 351 0.35 20.62 1.36
CA PRO A 351 0.91 21.40 2.46
C PRO A 351 0.22 22.76 2.69
N TYR A 352 -0.35 23.36 1.65
CA TYR A 352 -1.02 24.66 1.75
C TYR A 352 -2.52 24.57 2.04
N LEU A 353 -3.11 23.37 1.94
CA LEU A 353 -4.51 23.11 2.32
C LEU A 353 -4.64 22.67 3.78
N SER A 354 -3.54 22.37 4.48
CA SER A 354 -3.58 22.13 5.92
C SER A 354 -3.69 23.46 6.69
N THR A 355 -4.75 24.22 6.43
CA THR A 355 -5.23 25.25 7.35
C THR A 355 -5.64 24.55 8.63
N ASN A 356 -4.94 24.82 9.73
CA ASN A 356 -5.30 24.87 11.16
C ASN A 356 -6.68 24.37 11.68
N SER A 357 -7.34 23.41 11.03
CA SER A 357 -8.64 22.88 11.39
C SER A 357 -8.60 21.36 11.22
N ASN A 358 -8.21 20.65 12.27
CA ASN A 358 -8.64 19.27 12.44
C ASN A 358 -8.83 19.04 13.93
N SER A 359 -10.03 19.42 14.38
CA SER A 359 -10.70 18.79 15.51
C SER A 359 -10.50 17.28 15.41
N THR A 360 -9.68 16.72 16.29
CA THR A 360 -9.77 15.31 16.65
C THR A 360 -11.24 15.00 16.87
N PHE A 361 -11.85 14.19 16.00
CA PHE A 361 -13.20 13.71 16.17
C PHE A 361 -13.19 12.71 17.32
N ARG A 362 -13.19 13.24 18.55
CA ARG A 362 -13.37 12.49 19.78
C ARG A 362 -14.87 12.41 19.98
N ILE A 363 -15.45 11.22 19.80
CA ILE A 363 -16.80 10.98 20.31
C ILE A 363 -16.66 11.01 21.83
N ASP A 364 -17.10 12.12 22.42
CA ASP A 364 -17.00 12.32 23.86
C ASP A 364 -17.91 11.30 24.56
N LYS A 365 -17.31 10.50 25.44
CA LYS A 365 -18.00 9.43 26.16
C LYS A 365 -18.64 9.94 27.45
N SER A 366 -18.91 11.24 27.54
CA SER A 366 -19.47 11.90 28.72
C SER A 366 -20.96 12.19 28.54
N LEU A 367 -21.77 11.14 28.54
CA LEU A 367 -23.20 11.23 28.82
C LEU A 367 -23.61 9.87 29.38
N HIS A 368 -23.38 9.68 30.69
CA HIS A 368 -24.31 9.02 31.62
C HIS A 368 -23.67 8.95 33.02
N PHE A 369 -24.50 9.26 34.01
CA PHE A 369 -24.31 9.26 35.46
C PHE A 369 -23.73 10.51 36.13
N GLU A 370 -24.44 11.64 35.98
CA GLU A 370 -24.80 12.41 37.17
C GLU A 370 -26.15 11.87 37.67
N THR A 371 -26.14 11.18 38.82
CA THR A 371 -27.31 11.11 39.70
C THR A 371 -26.85 11.24 41.13
N ASN A 372 -27.26 12.35 41.72
CA ASN A 372 -27.18 12.69 43.13
C ASN A 372 -27.63 11.55 44.04
N ALA A 373 -26.85 11.25 45.08
CA ALA A 373 -27.36 10.71 46.34
C ALA A 373 -26.48 11.18 47.49
N ASN A 374 -26.87 12.33 48.05
CA ASN A 374 -26.46 12.81 49.37
C ASN A 374 -27.23 11.98 50.41
N THR A 375 -26.54 11.17 51.22
CA THR A 375 -27.00 10.85 52.59
C THR A 375 -25.81 10.49 53.47
N ASN A 376 -25.63 11.32 54.50
CA ASN A 376 -24.76 11.16 55.66
C ASN A 376 -25.00 9.85 56.41
N THR A 377 -23.93 9.21 56.90
CA THR A 377 -23.82 8.70 58.28
C THR A 377 -22.34 8.49 58.64
N GLY A 378 -21.92 9.01 59.81
CA GLY A 378 -20.56 8.87 60.37
C GLY A 378 -20.16 7.42 60.63
N THR A 379 -18.88 7.09 60.85
CA THR A 379 -18.15 7.36 62.10
C THR A 379 -16.76 6.71 61.99
N ASN A 380 -15.81 7.22 62.79
CA ASN A 380 -14.59 6.56 63.30
C ASN A 380 -13.35 6.45 62.41
N ALA A 381 -12.35 7.28 62.76
CA ALA A 381 -10.92 7.07 62.51
C ALA A 381 -10.40 5.84 63.31
N PRO A 382 -9.22 5.26 62.99
CA PRO A 382 -7.94 5.90 63.31
C PRO A 382 -6.78 5.69 62.29
N ARG A 383 -5.81 6.62 62.29
CA ARG A 383 -4.38 6.41 61.87
C ARG A 383 -3.76 5.28 62.72
N PRO A 384 -2.67 4.56 62.34
CA PRO A 384 -1.46 5.07 61.64
C PRO A 384 -0.73 4.08 60.71
N ALA A 385 0.35 4.49 60.03
CA ALA A 385 1.69 3.89 60.18
C ALA A 385 2.68 4.37 59.10
N VAL A 386 3.85 4.72 59.61
CA VAL A 386 5.10 5.15 58.99
C VAL A 386 5.71 4.04 58.13
N LEU A 387 6.25 4.38 56.96
CA LEU A 387 7.19 3.51 56.24
C LEU A 387 8.50 4.27 55.98
N LYS A 388 9.55 3.73 56.59
CA LYS A 388 10.94 4.22 56.67
C LYS A 388 11.66 4.07 55.32
N ALA A 389 12.52 5.04 55.04
CA ALA A 389 13.56 4.97 54.03
C ALA A 389 14.66 3.97 54.42
N TYR A 390 15.22 3.26 53.43
CA TYR A 390 16.47 2.52 53.55
C TYR A 390 17.60 3.23 52.77
N PRO A 391 18.82 3.34 53.33
CA PRO A 391 19.97 4.00 52.71
C PRO A 391 20.78 3.07 51.79
N PRO A 392 21.71 3.60 50.98
CA PRO A 392 22.49 2.84 50.01
C PRO A 392 23.68 2.12 50.66
N ALA A 393 24.07 1.00 50.09
CA ALA A 393 25.34 0.34 50.38
C ALA A 393 26.21 0.30 49.11
N ASN A 394 27.33 1.02 49.17
CA ASN A 394 28.59 0.77 48.46
C ASN A 394 29.58 0.23 49.52
N PRO A 395 30.72 -0.39 49.18
CA PRO A 395 31.50 -0.29 47.94
C PRO A 395 31.55 -1.53 47.06
#